data_AF-A0A820I9R7-F1
#
_entry.id   AF-A0A820I9R7-F1
#
_cell.length_a   1.000
_cell.length_b   1.000
_cell.length_c   1.000
_cell.angle_alpha   90.00
_cell.angle_beta   90.00
_cell.angle_gamma   90.00
#
_symmetry.space_group_name_H-M   'P 1'
#
loop_
_entity.id
_entity.type
_entity.pdbx_description
1 polymer ?
#
loop_
_entity_poly.entity_id
_entity_poly.type
_entity_poly.pdbx_seq_one_letter_code
_entity_poly.pdbx_strand_id
1 'polypeptide(L)'
;MSEETEKSFVLEEDDLNINPTHHELNNNVAAAPAGDNDDITTKIQDNQWIDELRVALERGCDLGSIRNIGKSRPLPDDLRLHVWKICLDINEANDEYEYSDSNTSDSPQQNIIRDDVSRLLHSLQISEDLFTTKVNDIEAVITYYCKKYNETYEKGNGWIEIFKPLLTLQYKDRSELYALFASIRNRYIPR
;
A
#
# COMPACT_ATOMS: atom_id res chain seq x y z
N MET A 1 -54.67 -34.89 -27.37
CA MET A 1 -54.52 -36.02 -28.30
C MET A 1 -53.03 -36.24 -28.53
N SER A 2 -52.43 -37.37 -28.20
CA SER A 2 -52.90 -38.50 -27.37
C SER A 2 -51.69 -39.35 -27.01
N GLU A 3 -51.64 -39.76 -25.73
CA GLU A 3 -51.38 -41.13 -25.24
C GLU A 3 -50.24 -41.94 -25.92
N GLU A 4 -49.15 -42.23 -25.20
CA GLU A 4 -48.96 -43.47 -24.39
C GLU A 4 -48.62 -44.71 -25.25
N THR A 5 -47.72 -45.61 -24.85
CA THR A 5 -47.94 -46.55 -23.74
C THR A 5 -46.63 -47.09 -23.16
N GLU A 6 -46.61 -47.36 -21.86
CA GLU A 6 -45.53 -48.04 -21.13
C GLU A 6 -45.44 -49.55 -21.45
N LYS A 7 -44.36 -50.21 -20.98
CA LYS A 7 -44.50 -51.39 -20.10
C LYS A 7 -43.23 -51.76 -19.34
N SER A 8 -43.43 -52.39 -18.19
CA SER A 8 -42.43 -52.67 -17.13
C SER A 8 -42.29 -54.18 -16.87
N PHE A 9 -41.64 -54.53 -15.74
CA PHE A 9 -41.59 -55.85 -15.03
C PHE A 9 -40.42 -56.79 -15.46
N VAL A 10 -39.53 -57.38 -14.61
CA VAL A 10 -39.46 -57.79 -13.16
C VAL A 10 -39.83 -59.28 -12.93
N LEU A 11 -39.15 -60.07 -12.08
CA LEU A 11 -38.01 -59.77 -11.17
C LEU A 11 -36.63 -60.17 -11.79
N GLU A 12 -35.82 -61.17 -11.42
CA GLU A 12 -35.88 -62.27 -10.42
C GLU A 12 -34.46 -62.59 -9.84
N GLU A 13 -34.35 -63.55 -8.91
CA GLU A 13 -33.20 -63.81 -8.01
C GLU A 13 -32.35 -65.06 -8.38
N ASP A 14 -31.11 -65.19 -7.86
CA ASP A 14 -30.72 -66.34 -7.01
C ASP A 14 -29.31 -66.26 -6.36
N ASP A 15 -29.13 -67.08 -5.31
CA ASP A 15 -28.03 -67.26 -4.33
C ASP A 15 -26.55 -67.18 -4.76
N LEU A 16 -25.69 -66.76 -3.80
CA LEU A 16 -24.52 -67.56 -3.38
C LEU A 16 -23.97 -67.15 -1.99
N ASN A 17 -23.93 -68.10 -1.04
CA ASN A 17 -23.51 -67.90 0.36
C ASN A 17 -22.18 -68.61 0.70
N ILE A 18 -21.25 -67.92 1.39
CA ILE A 18 -20.21 -68.51 2.25
C ILE A 18 -20.00 -67.63 3.51
N ASN A 19 -19.77 -68.28 4.66
CA ASN A 19 -19.67 -67.69 6.02
C ASN A 19 -18.19 -67.38 6.44
N PRO A 20 -17.92 -66.81 7.64
CA PRO A 20 -16.66 -66.08 7.93
C PRO A 20 -15.52 -66.92 8.54
N THR A 21 -14.32 -66.31 8.58
CA THR A 21 -13.12 -66.80 9.30
C THR A 21 -12.53 -65.71 10.20
N HIS A 22 -11.87 -66.12 11.31
CA HIS A 22 -11.36 -65.27 12.39
C HIS A 22 -9.99 -64.59 12.14
N HIS A 23 -9.70 -63.56 12.97
CA HIS A 23 -8.37 -62.95 13.23
C HIS A 23 -7.72 -62.18 12.04
N GLU A 24 -7.19 -60.96 12.17
CA GLU A 24 -6.27 -60.47 13.22
C GLU A 24 -6.50 -59.00 13.62
N LEU A 25 -6.01 -58.63 14.82
CA LEU A 25 -5.91 -57.25 15.30
C LEU A 25 -4.55 -56.66 14.94
N ASN A 26 -4.49 -55.71 14.00
CA ASN A 26 -3.26 -54.97 13.70
C ASN A 26 -3.32 -53.53 14.24
N ASN A 27 -2.40 -53.19 15.15
CA ASN A 27 -2.32 -51.87 15.81
C ASN A 27 -1.61 -50.84 14.92
N ASN A 28 -2.32 -50.22 13.99
CA ASN A 28 -1.83 -49.02 13.28
C ASN A 28 -1.96 -47.76 14.15
N VAL A 29 -1.06 -47.59 15.12
CA VAL A 29 -0.77 -46.26 15.69
C VAL A 29 0.10 -45.50 14.69
N ALA A 30 -0.55 -44.86 13.72
CA ALA A 30 0.11 -43.94 12.81
C ALA A 30 0.49 -42.66 13.56
N ALA A 31 1.74 -42.60 14.04
CA ALA A 31 2.31 -41.38 14.60
C ALA A 31 2.44 -40.32 13.51
N ALA A 32 1.56 -39.32 13.51
CA ALA A 32 1.65 -38.19 12.60
C ALA A 32 2.94 -37.39 12.89
N PRO A 33 3.68 -36.92 11.86
CA PRO A 33 4.92 -36.18 12.07
C PRO A 33 4.63 -34.81 12.68
N ALA A 34 5.16 -34.58 13.88
CA ALA A 34 5.04 -33.30 14.58
C ALA A 34 6.08 -32.28 14.07
N GLY A 35 5.86 -31.73 12.88
CA GLY A 35 6.73 -30.71 12.29
C GLY A 35 6.03 -29.95 11.16
N ASP A 36 5.48 -28.78 11.49
CA ASP A 36 5.14 -27.64 10.59
C ASP A 36 4.40 -26.50 11.36
N ASN A 37 3.74 -26.82 12.48
CA ASN A 37 2.88 -25.88 13.22
C ASN A 37 3.60 -24.62 13.76
N ASP A 38 4.90 -24.69 14.06
CA ASP A 38 5.64 -23.57 14.68
C ASP A 38 5.89 -22.41 13.72
N ASP A 39 6.15 -22.68 12.44
CA ASP A 39 6.36 -21.66 11.40
C ASP A 39 5.05 -20.88 11.11
N ILE A 40 3.94 -21.62 11.02
CA ILE A 40 2.59 -21.04 10.83
C ILE A 40 2.21 -20.16 12.03
N THR A 41 2.43 -20.64 13.25
CA THR A 41 2.12 -19.90 14.49
C THR A 41 2.95 -18.62 14.57
N THR A 42 4.24 -18.68 14.24
CA THR A 42 5.15 -17.53 14.24
C THR A 42 4.70 -16.45 13.24
N LYS A 43 4.32 -16.85 12.02
CA LYS A 43 3.84 -15.93 10.97
C LYS A 43 2.51 -15.25 11.31
N ILE A 44 1.60 -15.95 12.01
CA ILE A 44 0.36 -15.35 12.52
C ILE A 44 0.68 -14.29 13.58
N GLN A 45 1.60 -14.60 14.51
CA GLN A 45 2.01 -13.68 15.58
C GLN A 45 2.65 -12.39 15.02
N ASP A 46 3.50 -12.51 13.98
CA ASP A 46 4.20 -11.35 13.39
C ASP A 46 3.35 -10.48 12.47
N ASN A 47 2.12 -10.90 12.12
CA ASN A 47 1.13 -10.05 11.44
C ASN A 47 0.17 -9.35 12.41
N GLN A 48 -0.01 -9.87 13.64
CA GLN A 48 -1.00 -9.35 14.61
C GLN A 48 -0.87 -7.85 14.91
N TRP A 49 0.36 -7.32 14.96
CA TRP A 49 0.61 -5.89 15.19
C TRP A 49 0.28 -5.01 13.97
N ILE A 50 0.26 -5.58 12.75
CA ILE A 50 -0.14 -4.88 11.53
C ILE A 50 -1.65 -4.64 11.54
N ASP A 51 -2.42 -5.63 11.97
CA ASP A 51 -3.87 -5.51 12.11
C ASP A 51 -4.25 -4.61 13.29
N GLU A 52 -3.52 -4.68 14.41
CA GLU A 52 -3.65 -3.71 15.52
C GLU A 52 -3.36 -2.27 15.03
N LEU A 53 -2.31 -2.07 14.22
CA LEU A 53 -1.98 -0.77 13.64
C LEU A 53 -3.04 -0.29 12.66
N ARG A 54 -3.55 -1.16 11.79
CA ARG A 54 -4.62 -0.83 10.83
C ARG A 54 -5.89 -0.38 11.56
N VAL A 55 -6.33 -1.13 12.57
CA VAL A 55 -7.50 -0.77 13.41
C VAL A 55 -7.25 0.51 14.21
N ALA A 56 -6.01 0.79 14.65
CA ALA A 56 -5.68 2.04 15.32
C ALA A 56 -5.75 3.24 14.35
N LEU A 57 -5.20 3.10 13.14
CA LEU A 57 -5.25 4.12 12.09
C LEU A 57 -6.70 4.43 11.67
N GLU A 58 -7.53 3.43 11.46
CA GLU A 58 -8.97 3.58 11.16
C GLU A 58 -9.75 4.32 12.26
N ARG A 59 -9.28 4.28 13.51
CA ARG A 59 -9.89 4.95 14.66
C ARG A 59 -9.35 6.37 14.92
N GLY A 60 -8.38 6.84 14.12
CA GLY A 60 -7.73 8.13 14.33
C GLY A 60 -6.77 8.12 15.52
N CYS A 61 -5.69 7.33 15.44
CA CYS A 61 -4.66 7.26 16.47
C CYS A 61 -3.56 8.32 16.33
N ASP A 62 -2.78 8.50 17.40
CA ASP A 62 -1.69 9.48 17.47
C ASP A 62 -0.30 8.84 17.24
N LEU A 63 0.73 9.69 17.13
CA LEU A 63 2.12 9.27 16.99
C LEU A 63 2.61 8.37 18.16
N GLY A 64 2.12 8.59 19.37
CA GLY A 64 2.40 7.75 20.53
C GLY A 64 1.84 6.33 20.36
N SER A 65 0.57 6.20 19.95
CA SER A 65 -0.06 4.91 19.62
C SER A 65 0.69 4.17 18.52
N ILE A 66 1.01 4.85 17.41
CA ILE A 66 1.77 4.25 16.29
C ILE A 66 3.13 3.71 16.76
N ARG A 67 3.86 4.48 17.58
CA ARG A 67 5.14 4.06 18.17
C ARG A 67 4.99 2.86 19.11
N ASN A 68 3.94 2.84 19.93
CA ASN A 68 3.70 1.79 20.92
C ASN A 68 3.27 0.46 20.29
N ILE A 69 2.50 0.49 19.19
CA ILE A 69 2.10 -0.71 18.43
C ILE A 69 3.27 -1.19 17.58
N GLY A 70 3.82 -0.30 16.72
CA GLY A 70 4.84 -0.63 15.75
C GLY A 70 6.20 -0.97 16.32
N LYS A 71 6.57 -0.43 17.51
CA LYS A 71 7.83 -0.75 18.24
C LYS A 71 9.09 -0.70 17.36
N SER A 72 9.14 0.28 16.45
CA SER A 72 10.21 0.46 15.44
C SER A 72 10.39 -0.68 14.42
N ARG A 73 9.39 -1.55 14.24
CA ARG A 73 9.28 -2.49 13.11
C ARG A 73 9.12 -1.72 11.78
N PRO A 74 9.56 -2.27 10.64
CA PRO A 74 9.36 -1.65 9.33
C PRO A 74 7.86 -1.58 8.99
N LEU A 75 7.40 -0.42 8.53
CA LEU A 75 6.00 -0.22 8.15
C LEU A 75 5.68 -0.87 6.79
N PRO A 76 4.58 -1.64 6.69
CA PRO A 76 4.02 -2.09 5.42
C PRO A 76 3.76 -0.93 4.43
N ASP A 77 3.88 -1.19 3.13
CA ASP A 77 3.76 -0.17 2.09
C ASP A 77 2.36 0.50 2.05
N ASP A 78 1.30 -0.28 2.30
CA ASP A 78 -0.10 0.18 2.33
C ASP A 78 -0.38 1.11 3.52
N LEU A 79 0.19 0.81 4.69
CA LEU A 79 0.01 1.63 5.90
C LEU A 79 0.95 2.85 5.94
N ARG A 80 2.04 2.86 5.16
CA ARG A 80 3.10 3.87 5.26
C ARG A 80 2.58 5.29 5.03
N LEU A 81 1.75 5.52 4.02
CA LEU A 81 1.20 6.85 3.72
C LEU A 81 0.35 7.39 4.89
N HIS A 82 -0.54 6.56 5.45
CA HIS A 82 -1.42 6.98 6.54
C HIS A 82 -0.59 7.34 7.79
N VAL A 83 0.39 6.51 8.15
CA VAL A 83 1.34 6.84 9.23
C VAL A 83 2.13 8.12 8.94
N TRP A 84 2.58 8.33 7.71
CA TRP A 84 3.32 9.55 7.33
C TRP A 84 2.46 10.81 7.48
N LYS A 85 1.17 10.79 7.12
CA LYS A 85 0.27 11.94 7.31
C LYS A 85 0.11 12.29 8.79
N ILE A 86 0.03 11.31 9.68
CA ILE A 86 -0.03 11.52 11.14
C ILE A 86 1.32 12.04 11.68
N CYS A 87 2.44 11.46 11.26
CA CYS A 87 3.79 11.95 11.64
C CYS A 87 4.06 13.39 11.17
N LEU A 88 3.48 13.79 10.03
CA LEU A 88 3.61 15.12 9.44
C LEU A 88 2.50 16.09 9.89
N ASP A 89 1.55 15.66 10.71
CA ASP A 89 0.40 16.46 11.18
C ASP A 89 -0.38 17.11 10.00
N ILE A 90 -0.60 16.30 8.95
CA ILE A 90 -1.32 16.72 7.73
C ILE A 90 -2.82 16.57 7.96
N ASN A 91 -3.54 17.69 7.94
CA ASN A 91 -4.98 17.74 8.12
C ASN A 91 -5.68 18.11 6.80
N GLU A 92 -6.41 17.15 6.23
CA GLU A 92 -7.10 17.26 4.93
C GLU A 92 -8.10 18.44 4.87
N ALA A 93 -8.53 19.00 6.01
CA ALA A 93 -9.41 20.17 6.07
C ALA A 93 -8.72 21.53 5.85
N ASN A 94 -7.38 21.59 5.90
CA ASN A 94 -6.61 22.85 5.86
C ASN A 94 -5.73 23.03 4.61
N ASP A 95 -5.42 21.97 3.87
CA ASP A 95 -4.52 22.03 2.70
C ASP A 95 -5.26 22.52 1.45
N GLU A 96 -5.48 23.83 1.41
CA GLU A 96 -5.99 24.59 0.26
C GLU A 96 -4.91 24.65 -0.85
N TYR A 97 -4.70 23.51 -1.53
CA TYR A 97 -3.97 23.42 -2.80
C TYR A 97 -4.93 23.75 -3.94
N GLU A 98 -5.13 25.05 -4.20
CA GLU A 98 -5.92 25.50 -5.35
C GLU A 98 -5.15 25.24 -6.66
N TYR A 99 -5.57 24.21 -7.40
CA TYR A 99 -5.04 23.94 -8.73
C TYR A 99 -5.40 25.09 -9.68
N SER A 100 -4.38 25.82 -10.12
CA SER A 100 -4.50 26.98 -10.98
C SER A 100 -3.70 26.77 -12.28
N ASP A 101 -4.38 26.76 -13.43
CA ASP A 101 -3.75 26.67 -14.75
C ASP A 101 -2.82 27.87 -15.05
N SER A 102 -2.92 28.96 -14.28
CA SER A 102 -2.00 30.11 -14.32
C SER A 102 -0.57 29.79 -13.85
N ASN A 103 -0.27 28.52 -13.54
CA ASN A 103 1.08 28.01 -13.35
C ASN A 103 1.81 27.64 -14.67
N THR A 104 1.18 27.81 -15.83
CA THR A 104 1.71 27.45 -17.16
C THR A 104 2.58 28.53 -17.85
N SER A 105 2.92 29.63 -17.17
CA SER A 105 3.80 30.66 -17.74
C SER A 105 5.27 30.24 -17.71
N ASP A 106 5.83 29.85 -18.86
CA ASP A 106 7.23 29.42 -19.06
C ASP A 106 8.25 30.33 -18.35
N SER A 107 8.59 29.97 -17.12
CA SER A 107 9.61 30.64 -16.33
C SER A 107 10.96 29.93 -16.50
N PRO A 108 12.09 30.65 -16.58
CA PRO A 108 13.42 30.04 -16.54
C PRO A 108 13.60 29.09 -15.34
N GLN A 109 12.93 29.38 -14.21
CA GLN A 109 12.90 28.54 -13.02
C GLN A 109 12.23 27.18 -13.27
N GLN A 110 11.15 27.12 -14.06
CA GLN A 110 10.46 25.86 -14.36
C GLN A 110 11.31 24.90 -15.17
N ASN A 111 12.11 25.41 -16.12
CA ASN A 111 13.03 24.56 -16.87
C ASN A 111 14.10 23.93 -15.96
N ILE A 112 14.63 24.69 -14.98
CA ILE A 112 15.58 24.14 -14.00
C ILE A 112 14.90 23.10 -13.10
N ILE A 113 13.67 23.35 -12.62
CA ILE A 113 12.88 22.37 -11.86
C ILE A 113 12.65 21.11 -12.69
N ARG A 114 12.18 21.25 -13.93
CA ARG A 114 11.86 20.15 -14.86
C ARG A 114 13.08 19.29 -15.17
N ASP A 115 14.24 19.91 -15.44
CA ASP A 115 15.52 19.21 -15.61
C ASP A 115 15.95 18.46 -14.35
N ASP A 116 15.82 19.09 -13.17
CA ASP A 116 16.26 18.52 -11.90
C ASP A 116 15.36 17.37 -11.44
N VAL A 117 14.03 17.48 -11.64
CA VAL A 117 13.06 16.40 -11.44
C VAL A 117 13.27 15.27 -12.45
N SER A 118 13.49 15.56 -13.74
CA SER A 118 13.71 14.52 -14.76
C SER A 118 14.93 13.66 -14.42
N ARG A 119 16.04 14.27 -13.98
CA ARG A 119 17.22 13.53 -13.52
C ARG A 119 16.96 12.72 -12.25
N LEU A 120 16.11 13.22 -11.33
CA LEU A 120 15.64 12.43 -10.19
C LEU A 120 14.88 11.17 -10.65
N LEU A 121 13.85 11.32 -11.50
CA LEU A 121 13.02 10.19 -11.92
C LEU A 121 13.81 9.13 -12.71
N HIS A 122 14.76 9.54 -13.56
CA HIS A 122 15.68 8.61 -14.21
C HIS A 122 16.56 7.87 -13.19
N SER A 123 17.07 8.54 -12.14
CA SER A 123 17.86 7.88 -11.09
C SER A 123 17.06 6.89 -10.25
N LEU A 124 15.74 7.06 -10.18
CA LEU A 124 14.79 6.16 -9.51
C LEU A 124 14.18 5.09 -10.44
N GLN A 125 14.53 5.08 -11.73
CA GLN A 125 14.03 4.13 -12.74
C GLN A 125 12.48 4.08 -12.83
N ILE A 126 11.83 5.24 -12.73
CA ILE A 126 10.37 5.37 -12.88
C ILE A 126 9.95 5.00 -14.32
N SER A 127 8.88 4.20 -14.47
CA SER A 127 8.35 3.81 -15.79
C SER A 127 7.99 5.01 -16.66
N GLU A 128 8.24 4.90 -17.97
CA GLU A 128 7.96 5.94 -18.96
C GLU A 128 6.48 6.37 -18.92
N ASP A 129 5.55 5.42 -18.70
CA ASP A 129 4.10 5.68 -18.58
C ASP A 129 3.74 6.68 -17.47
N LEU A 130 4.55 6.71 -16.40
CA LEU A 130 4.35 7.58 -15.24
C LEU A 130 5.26 8.81 -15.27
N PHE A 131 6.36 8.77 -16.04
CA PHE A 131 7.42 9.77 -16.02
C PHE A 131 6.88 11.19 -16.25
N THR A 132 6.20 11.42 -17.36
CA THR A 132 5.64 12.75 -17.73
C THR A 132 4.67 13.28 -16.67
N THR A 133 3.81 12.41 -16.12
CA THR A 133 2.86 12.76 -15.07
C THR A 133 3.57 13.15 -13.78
N LYS A 134 4.56 12.37 -13.34
CA LYS A 134 5.35 12.66 -12.14
C LYS A 134 6.23 13.91 -12.29
N VAL A 135 6.77 14.20 -13.47
CA VAL A 135 7.43 15.48 -13.76
C VAL A 135 6.45 16.63 -13.58
N ASN A 136 5.28 16.57 -14.22
CA ASN A 136 4.27 17.63 -14.17
C ASN A 136 3.72 17.86 -12.74
N ASP A 137 3.46 16.78 -11.99
CA ASP A 137 3.02 16.85 -10.59
C ASP A 137 4.05 17.57 -9.71
N ILE A 138 5.31 17.14 -9.73
CA ILE A 138 6.37 17.68 -8.87
C ILE A 138 6.70 19.12 -9.27
N GLU A 139 6.76 19.41 -10.56
CA GLU A 139 6.97 20.78 -11.07
C GLU A 139 5.86 21.72 -10.63
N ALA A 140 4.59 21.30 -10.73
CA ALA A 140 3.44 22.09 -10.30
C ALA A 140 3.41 22.29 -8.77
N VAL A 141 3.79 21.26 -7.98
CA VAL A 141 3.91 21.37 -6.51
C VAL A 141 4.99 22.38 -6.12
N ILE A 142 6.20 22.29 -6.70
CA ILE A 142 7.30 23.23 -6.41
C ILE A 142 6.95 24.65 -6.89
N THR A 143 6.39 24.79 -8.10
CA THR A 143 6.00 26.10 -8.66
C THR A 143 4.94 26.79 -7.79
N TYR A 144 3.90 26.06 -7.40
CA TYR A 144 2.85 26.58 -6.52
C TYR A 144 3.42 26.94 -5.14
N TYR A 145 4.30 26.12 -4.57
CA TYR A 145 4.97 26.43 -3.30
C TYR A 145 5.78 27.73 -3.39
N CYS A 146 6.60 27.89 -4.44
CA CYS A 146 7.38 29.11 -4.70
C CYS A 146 6.48 30.36 -4.72
N LYS A 147 5.34 30.28 -5.44
CA LYS A 147 4.36 31.38 -5.50
C LYS A 147 3.69 31.65 -4.14
N LYS A 148 3.23 30.62 -3.42
CA LYS A 148 2.48 30.75 -2.16
C LYS A 148 3.30 31.40 -1.03
N TYR A 149 4.60 31.16 -1.01
CA TYR A 149 5.50 31.68 0.03
C TYR A 149 6.44 32.81 -0.44
N ASN A 150 6.33 33.23 -1.71
CA ASN A 150 7.24 34.19 -2.36
C ASN A 150 8.72 33.77 -2.22
N GLU A 151 9.00 32.52 -2.56
CA GLU A 151 10.33 31.90 -2.56
C GLU A 151 10.74 31.48 -3.97
N THR A 152 12.04 31.29 -4.20
CA THR A 152 12.61 30.85 -5.48
C THR A 152 13.23 29.46 -5.33
N TYR A 153 13.00 28.58 -6.30
CA TYR A 153 13.69 27.30 -6.37
C TYR A 153 15.14 27.51 -6.84
N GLU A 154 16.10 26.95 -6.10
CA GLU A 154 17.52 26.98 -6.44
C GLU A 154 18.09 25.57 -6.54
N LYS A 155 18.94 25.34 -7.54
CA LYS A 155 19.54 24.04 -7.84
C LYS A 155 20.42 23.57 -6.69
N GLY A 156 20.01 22.49 -6.03
CA GLY A 156 20.70 21.92 -4.88
C GLY A 156 20.21 22.43 -3.51
N ASN A 157 19.11 23.18 -3.45
CA ASN A 157 18.47 23.61 -2.19
C ASN A 157 17.82 22.46 -1.36
N GLY A 158 18.00 21.20 -1.78
CA GLY A 158 17.47 20.01 -1.12
C GLY A 158 15.98 19.73 -1.36
N TRP A 159 15.25 20.55 -2.13
CA TRP A 159 13.81 20.34 -2.32
C TRP A 159 13.49 19.16 -3.22
N ILE A 160 14.36 18.85 -4.19
CA ILE A 160 14.22 17.67 -5.08
C ILE A 160 14.43 16.38 -4.29
N GLU A 161 15.36 16.39 -3.32
CA GLU A 161 15.65 15.28 -2.43
C GLU A 161 14.43 14.85 -1.59
N ILE A 162 13.54 15.79 -1.23
CA ILE A 162 12.30 15.51 -0.50
C ILE A 162 11.39 14.54 -1.29
N PHE A 163 11.39 14.61 -2.63
CA PHE A 163 10.54 13.73 -3.45
C PHE A 163 11.04 12.29 -3.52
N LYS A 164 12.31 12.00 -3.15
CA LYS A 164 12.86 10.63 -3.11
C LYS A 164 12.01 9.67 -2.25
N PRO A 165 11.75 9.96 -0.95
CA PRO A 165 10.84 9.14 -0.15
C PRO A 165 9.37 9.31 -0.55
N LEU A 166 8.91 10.50 -0.97
CA LEU A 166 7.49 10.71 -1.29
C LEU A 166 7.03 9.89 -2.51
N LEU A 167 7.91 9.65 -3.49
CA LEU A 167 7.65 8.75 -4.62
C LEU A 167 7.54 7.26 -4.23
N THR A 168 7.90 6.89 -2.99
CA THR A 168 7.67 5.54 -2.43
C THR A 168 6.31 5.40 -1.70
N LEU A 169 5.53 6.49 -1.63
CA LEU A 169 4.21 6.51 -1.00
C LEU A 169 3.11 6.42 -2.06
N GLN A 170 2.03 5.70 -1.76
CA GLN A 170 0.88 5.53 -2.64
C GLN A 170 -0.08 6.73 -2.57
N TYR A 171 0.45 7.94 -2.77
CA TYR A 171 -0.35 9.17 -2.70
C TYR A 171 -1.38 9.25 -3.84
N LYS A 172 -2.58 9.72 -3.51
CA LYS A 172 -3.77 9.70 -4.39
C LYS A 172 -3.69 10.73 -5.52
N ASP A 173 -3.24 11.94 -5.20
CA ASP A 173 -3.31 13.10 -6.07
C ASP A 173 -2.22 14.15 -5.75
N ARG A 174 -2.25 15.25 -6.51
CA ARG A 174 -1.28 16.36 -6.43
C ARG A 174 -1.44 17.22 -5.17
N SER A 175 -2.63 17.30 -4.59
CA SER A 175 -2.87 18.00 -3.31
C SER A 175 -2.22 17.24 -2.16
N GLU A 176 -2.38 15.91 -2.11
CA GLU A 176 -1.72 15.07 -1.13
C GLU A 176 -0.19 15.12 -1.27
N LEU A 177 0.34 15.14 -2.51
CA LEU A 177 1.76 15.36 -2.78
C LEU A 177 2.24 16.75 -2.30
N TYR A 178 1.46 17.80 -2.53
CA TYR A 178 1.76 19.15 -2.03
C TYR A 178 1.80 19.19 -0.50
N ALA A 179 0.79 18.63 0.18
CA ALA A 179 0.70 18.61 1.64
C ALA A 179 1.90 17.89 2.27
N LEU A 180 2.29 16.74 1.70
CA LEU A 180 3.49 15.98 2.09
C LEU A 180 4.78 16.80 1.91
N PHE A 181 4.98 17.40 0.74
CA PHE A 181 6.15 18.24 0.45
C PHE A 181 6.23 19.48 1.36
N ALA A 182 5.14 20.24 1.46
CA ALA A 182 5.07 21.46 2.23
C ALA A 182 5.28 21.19 3.72
N SER A 183 4.71 20.12 4.26
CA SER A 183 4.89 19.72 5.66
C SER A 183 6.33 19.35 5.98
N ILE A 184 7.02 18.62 5.09
CA ILE A 184 8.44 18.28 5.27
C ILE A 184 9.30 19.55 5.18
N ARG A 185 9.11 20.37 4.14
CA ARG A 185 9.90 21.61 3.96
C ARG A 185 9.71 22.58 5.10
N ASN A 186 8.47 22.81 5.56
CA ASN A 186 8.16 23.75 6.63
C ASN A 186 8.69 23.33 8.00
N ARG A 187 8.87 22.02 8.24
CA ARG A 187 9.20 21.46 9.58
C ARG A 187 10.65 21.03 9.73
N TYR A 188 11.32 20.57 8.67
CA TYR A 188 12.62 19.91 8.76
C TYR A 188 13.73 20.53 7.91
N ILE A 189 13.43 21.48 7.03
CA ILE A 189 14.42 22.19 6.21
C ILE A 189 14.65 23.58 6.82
N PRO A 190 15.89 23.94 7.21
CA PRO A 190 16.23 25.28 7.68
C PRO A 190 15.92 26.37 6.64
N ARG A 191 15.79 27.62 7.13
CA ARG A 191 15.66 28.84 6.34
C ARG A 191 16.95 29.65 6.42
#